data_AF-A0A359IDP5-F1
#
_entry.id   AF-A0A359IDP5-F1
#
_cell.length_a   1.000
_cell.length_b   1.000
_cell.length_c   1.000
_cell.angle_alpha   90.00
_cell.angle_beta   90.00
_cell.angle_gamma   90.00
#
_symmetry.space_group_name_H-M   'P 1'
#
loop_
_entity.id
_entity.type
_entity.pdbx_description
1 polymer ?
#
loop_
_entity_poly.entity_id
_entity_poly.type
_entity_poly.pdbx_seq_one_letter_code
_entity_poly.pdbx_strand_id
1 'polypeptide(L)'
;MILDHHVKQELLRTVRSYLSYKLGISDTKPVLSENPLYNQKTGIFVTLHKNQDLRGCIGHIIGHLPLKEALFEMAEAAAFSDPRFPPLSRNELQDI
;
A
#
# COMPACT_ATOMS: atom_id res chain seq x y z
N MET A 1 -4.49 5.46 18.68
CA MET A 1 -3.73 6.10 17.58
C MET A 1 -4.73 6.64 16.59
N ILE A 2 -4.83 7.97 16.44
CA ILE A 2 -5.68 8.60 15.43
C ILE A 2 -4.74 9.04 14.30
N LEU A 3 -4.95 8.50 13.10
CA LEU A 3 -4.28 8.98 11.89
C LEU A 3 -4.96 10.29 11.50
N ASP A 4 -4.20 11.39 11.47
CA ASP A 4 -4.75 12.63 10.94
C ASP A 4 -5.00 12.50 9.41
N HIS A 5 -5.80 13.43 8.88
CA HIS A 5 -6.17 13.42 7.47
C HIS A 5 -4.95 13.52 6.54
N HIS A 6 -3.93 14.29 6.91
CA HIS A 6 -2.75 14.50 6.08
C HIS A 6 -1.92 13.21 5.96
N VAL A 7 -1.66 12.55 7.09
CA VAL A 7 -0.97 11.26 7.16
C VAL A 7 -1.73 10.20 6.36
N LYS A 8 -3.06 10.12 6.52
CA LYS A 8 -3.87 9.16 5.75
C LYS A 8 -3.72 9.37 4.24
N GLN A 9 -3.81 10.60 3.77
CA GLN A 9 -3.67 10.92 2.34
C GLN A 9 -2.26 10.62 1.84
N GLU A 10 -1.23 10.89 2.64
CA GLU A 10 0.15 10.58 2.29
C GLU A 10 0.38 9.07 2.13
N LEU A 11 -0.13 8.25 3.05
CA LEU A 11 -0.02 6.79 2.98
C LEU A 11 -0.70 6.26 1.71
N LEU A 12 -1.93 6.69 1.42
CA LEU A 12 -2.67 6.26 0.22
C LEU A 12 -1.95 6.68 -1.07
N ARG A 13 -1.51 7.93 -1.15
CA ARG A 13 -0.75 8.43 -2.32
C ARG A 13 0.54 7.65 -2.50
N THR A 14 1.26 7.37 -1.41
CA THR A 14 2.52 6.63 -1.45
C THR A 14 2.32 5.20 -1.91
N VAL A 15 1.28 4.51 -1.43
CA VAL A 15 0.90 3.18 -1.92
C VAL A 15 0.63 3.21 -3.43
N ARG A 16 -0.19 4.16 -3.91
CA ARG A 16 -0.49 4.27 -5.34
C ARG A 16 0.76 4.52 -6.18
N SER A 17 1.60 5.47 -5.78
CA SER A 17 2.87 5.76 -6.46
C SER A 17 3.82 4.56 -6.44
N TYR A 18 3.81 3.77 -5.37
CA TYR A 18 4.65 2.60 -5.25
C TYR A 18 4.20 1.48 -6.19
N LEU A 19 2.90 1.25 -6.30
CA LEU A 19 2.36 0.30 -7.28
C LEU A 19 2.63 0.76 -8.72
N SER A 20 2.54 2.07 -8.99
CA SER A 20 2.95 2.66 -10.27
C SER A 20 4.42 2.37 -10.60
N TYR A 21 5.31 2.51 -9.62
CA TYR A 21 6.73 2.14 -9.76
C TYR A 21 6.92 0.64 -10.01
N LYS A 22 6.27 -0.23 -9.24
CA LYS A 22 6.36 -1.70 -9.40
C LYS A 22 5.83 -2.18 -10.76
N LEU A 23 4.86 -1.48 -11.34
CA LEU A 23 4.28 -1.75 -12.66
C LEU A 23 5.05 -1.12 -13.83
N GLY A 24 6.17 -0.43 -13.57
CA GLY A 24 6.95 0.25 -14.62
C GLY A 24 6.20 1.42 -15.27
N ILE A 25 5.24 2.01 -14.57
CA ILE A 25 4.55 3.25 -15.00
C ILE A 25 5.39 4.47 -14.60
N SER A 26 6.12 4.38 -13.48
CA SER A 26 7.05 5.39 -13.01
C SER A 26 8.41 4.76 -12.73
N ASP A 27 9.49 5.50 -12.99
CA ASP A 27 10.86 5.07 -12.66
C ASP A 27 11.29 5.44 -11.24
N THR A 28 10.45 6.18 -10.50
CA THR A 28 10.78 6.71 -9.17
C THR A 28 10.05 5.95 -8.08
N LYS A 29 10.80 5.31 -7.18
CA LYS A 29 10.23 4.74 -5.95
C LYS A 29 9.83 5.88 -5.01
N PRO A 30 8.58 5.94 -4.52
CA PRO A 30 8.16 6.99 -3.61
C PRO A 30 8.79 6.83 -2.22
N VAL A 31 8.90 7.95 -1.52
CA VAL A 31 9.41 8.03 -0.15
C VAL A 31 8.36 8.74 0.69
N LEU A 32 8.13 8.25 1.91
CA LEU A 32 7.28 8.92 2.89
C LEU A 32 8.03 10.11 3.50
N SER A 33 7.29 11.15 3.88
CA SER A 33 7.84 12.24 4.68
C SER A 33 8.35 11.75 6.03
N GLU A 34 9.20 12.56 6.67
CA GLU A 34 9.64 12.27 8.03
C GLU A 34 8.48 12.45 9.01
N ASN A 35 8.06 11.34 9.62
CA ASN A 35 7.03 11.34 10.65
C ASN A 35 7.35 10.23 11.68
N PRO A 36 7.42 10.53 12.99
CA PRO A 36 7.69 9.52 14.02
C PRO A 36 6.73 8.33 13.99
N LEU A 37 5.49 8.55 13.54
CA LEU A 37 4.47 7.50 13.38
C LEU A 37 4.93 6.38 12.44
N TYR A 38 5.66 6.73 11.37
CA TYR A 38 6.10 5.77 10.36
C TYR A 38 7.17 4.80 10.86
N ASN A 39 7.80 5.11 11.99
CA ASN A 39 8.77 4.25 12.67
C ASN A 39 8.12 3.35 13.74
N GLN A 40 6.84 3.54 14.05
CA GLN A 40 6.13 2.71 15.02
C GLN A 40 5.80 1.35 14.43
N LYS A 41 5.88 0.31 15.26
CA LYS A 41 5.44 -1.04 14.89
C LYS A 41 3.93 -1.11 14.99
N THR A 42 3.25 -1.28 13.85
CA THR A 42 1.78 -1.27 13.79
C THR A 42 1.27 -2.38 12.88
N GLY A 43 0.11 -2.96 13.23
CA GLY A 43 -0.61 -3.84 12.32
C GLY A 43 -1.22 -3.00 11.21
N ILE A 44 -1.07 -3.44 9.97
CA ILE A 44 -1.60 -2.75 8.79
C ILE A 44 -2.11 -3.76 7.78
N PHE A 45 -3.20 -3.38 7.10
CA PHE A 45 -3.70 -4.03 5.90
C PHE A 45 -3.69 -3.01 4.77
N VAL A 46 -3.28 -3.45 3.58
CA VAL A 46 -3.52 -2.72 2.33
C VAL A 46 -4.61 -3.46 1.59
N THR A 47 -5.64 -2.72 1.20
CA THR A 47 -6.76 -3.24 0.43
C THR A 47 -6.88 -2.45 -0.86
N LEU A 48 -6.89 -3.16 -1.98
CA LEU A 48 -7.14 -2.61 -3.30
C LEU A 48 -8.61 -2.86 -3.65
N HIS A 49 -9.28 -1.84 -4.16
CA HIS A 49 -10.64 -1.96 -4.68
C HIS A 49 -10.65 -1.58 -6.14
N LYS A 50 -11.35 -2.34 -6.98
CA LYS A 50 -11.63 -1.98 -8.37
C LYS A 50 -13.12 -1.77 -8.52
N ASN A 51 -13.56 -0.58 -8.90
CA ASN A 51 -14.99 -0.25 -9.01
C ASN A 51 -15.80 -0.59 -7.74
N GLN A 52 -15.22 -0.34 -6.55
CA GLN A 52 -15.76 -0.70 -5.21
C GLN A 52 -15.70 -2.19 -4.84
N ASP A 53 -15.36 -3.07 -5.77
CA ASP A 53 -15.17 -4.49 -5.48
C ASP A 53 -13.76 -4.76 -4.95
N LEU A 54 -13.64 -5.72 -4.04
CA LEU A 54 -12.35 -6.17 -3.53
C LEU A 54 -11.47 -6.70 -4.69
N ARG A 55 -10.25 -6.17 -4.81
CA ARG A 55 -9.27 -6.58 -5.83
C ARG A 55 -7.96 -7.13 -5.26
N GLY A 56 -7.77 -7.00 -3.95
CA GLY A 56 -6.66 -7.59 -3.21
C GLY A 56 -6.66 -7.07 -1.77
N CYS A 57 -6.30 -7.91 -0.80
CA CYS A 57 -6.14 -7.49 0.59
C CYS A 57 -5.15 -8.39 1.32
N ILE A 58 -4.04 -7.81 1.77
CA ILE A 58 -3.03 -8.49 2.58
C ILE A 58 -2.59 -7.54 3.70
N GLY A 59 -2.28 -8.12 4.85
CA GLY A 59 -1.91 -7.38 6.04
C GLY A 59 -1.43 -8.26 7.18
N HIS A 60 -0.90 -7.60 8.20
CA HIS A 60 -0.58 -8.23 9.47
C HIS A 60 -1.44 -7.63 10.57
N ILE A 61 -2.05 -8.51 11.36
CA ILE A 61 -2.79 -8.10 12.56
C ILE A 61 -1.82 -7.56 13.61
N ILE A 62 -0.69 -8.24 13.81
CA ILE A 62 0.34 -7.87 14.77
C ILE A 62 1.43 -7.09 14.05
N GLY A 63 1.63 -5.83 14.47
CA GLY A 63 2.70 -4.97 14.00
C GLY A 63 4.06 -5.41 14.51
N HIS A 64 4.80 -6.14 13.69
CA HIS A 64 6.17 -6.55 14.00
C HIS A 64 7.21 -5.70 13.28
N LEU A 65 6.80 -5.02 12.20
CA LEU A 65 7.61 -4.11 11.39
C LEU A 65 7.17 -2.65 11.59
N PRO A 66 8.10 -1.67 11.41
CA PRO A 66 7.74 -0.27 11.28
C PRO A 66 6.71 -0.03 10.17
N LEU A 67 5.77 0.89 10.39
CA LEU A 67 4.70 1.21 9.43
C LEU A 67 5.24 1.51 8.02
N LYS A 68 6.34 2.26 7.87
CA LYS A 68 6.93 2.55 6.56
C LYS A 68 7.39 1.30 5.80
N GLU A 69 7.89 0.30 6.51
CA GLU A 69 8.35 -0.96 5.92
C GLU A 69 7.14 -1.84 5.58
N ALA A 70 6.25 -2.02 6.55
CA ALA A 70 5.02 -2.79 6.37
C ALA A 70 4.12 -2.23 5.26
N LEU A 71 4.07 -0.90 5.07
CA LEU A 71 3.24 -0.27 4.04
C LEU A 71 3.61 -0.76 2.63
N PHE A 72 4.90 -0.73 2.29
CA PHE A 72 5.36 -1.16 0.96
C PHE A 72 5.21 -2.67 0.77
N GLU A 73 5.56 -3.45 1.80
CA GLU A 73 5.43 -4.90 1.76
C GLU A 73 3.97 -5.33 1.57
N MET A 74 3.04 -4.77 2.35
CA MET A 74 1.62 -5.10 2.24
C MET A 74 1.00 -4.57 0.96
N ALA A 75 1.46 -3.43 0.43
CA ALA A 75 1.03 -2.95 -0.88
C ALA A 75 1.45 -3.89 -2.01
N GLU A 76 2.70 -4.34 -2.01
CA GLU A 76 3.19 -5.32 -2.99
C GLU A 76 2.42 -6.64 -2.87
N ALA A 77 2.24 -7.14 -1.65
CA ALA A 77 1.54 -8.39 -1.41
C ALA A 77 0.06 -8.32 -1.81
N ALA A 78 -0.65 -7.23 -1.47
CA ALA A 78 -2.04 -7.04 -1.85
C ALA A 78 -2.23 -6.92 -3.37
N ALA A 79 -1.25 -6.36 -4.09
CA ALA A 79 -1.30 -6.22 -5.54
C ALA A 79 -0.93 -7.50 -6.29
N PHE A 80 0.06 -8.27 -5.81
CA PHE A 80 0.68 -9.32 -6.62
C PHE A 80 0.69 -10.71 -5.98
N SER A 81 0.36 -10.82 -4.69
CA SER A 81 0.48 -12.07 -3.91
C SER A 81 -0.81 -12.53 -3.23
N ASP A 82 -1.92 -11.79 -3.35
CA ASP A 82 -3.22 -12.26 -2.85
C ASP A 82 -3.69 -13.47 -3.68
N PRO A 83 -3.75 -14.68 -3.12
CA PRO A 83 -3.99 -15.90 -3.89
C PRO A 83 -5.41 -15.99 -4.49
N ARG A 84 -6.30 -15.10 -4.09
CA ARG A 84 -7.68 -15.02 -4.61
C ARG A 84 -7.75 -14.29 -5.96
N PHE A 85 -6.73 -13.52 -6.32
CA PHE A 85 -6.72 -12.69 -7.51
C PHE A 85 -5.44 -12.89 -8.34
N PRO A 86 -5.50 -12.74 -9.67
CA PRO A 86 -4.29 -12.64 -10.46
C PRO A 86 -3.49 -11.38 -10.09
N PRO A 87 -2.16 -11.38 -10.29
CA PRO A 87 -1.33 -10.19 -10.08
C PRO A 87 -1.90 -8.97 -10.80
N LEU A 88 -1.90 -7.81 -10.13
CA LEU A 88 -2.38 -6.55 -10.68
C LEU A 88 -1.63 -6.22 -11.98
N SER A 89 -2.36 -5.90 -13.04
CA SER A 89 -1.75 -5.48 -14.31
C SER A 89 -1.59 -3.97 -14.41
N ARG A 90 -0.71 -3.52 -15.32
CA ARG A 90 -0.45 -2.10 -15.58
C ARG A 90 -1.73 -1.30 -15.87
N ASN A 91 -2.59 -1.85 -16.71
CA ASN A 91 -3.80 -1.18 -17.18
C ASN A 91 -4.90 -1.10 -16.11
N GLU A 92 -4.86 -1.99 -15.11
CA GLU A 92 -5.85 -1.98 -14.02
C GLU A 92 -5.58 -0.89 -12.99
N LEU A 93 -4.34 -0.37 -12.86
CA LEU A 93 -3.99 0.58 -11.79
C LEU A 93 -4.83 1.86 -11.80
N GLN A 94 -5.32 2.29 -12.96
CA GLN A 94 -6.18 3.47 -13.08
C GLN A 94 -7.57 3.27 -12.45
N ASP A 95 -8.02 2.02 -12.34
CA ASP A 95 -9.33 1.62 -11.79
C ASP A 95 -9.25 1.22 -10.30
N ILE A 96 -8.02 1.17 -9.75
CA ILE A 96 -7.70 1.03 -8.32
C ILE A 96 -7.62 2.42 -7.69
#